data_AF-A0A6B0BNE4-F1
#
_entry.id   AF-A0A6B0BNE4-F1
#
_cell.length_a   1.000
_cell.length_b   1.000
_cell.length_c   1.000
_cell.angle_alpha   90.00
_cell.angle_beta   90.00
_cell.angle_gamma   90.00
#
_symmetry.space_group_name_H-M   'P 1'
#
loop_
_entity.id
_entity.type
_entity.pdbx_description
1 polymer ?
#
loop_
_entity_poly.entity_id
_entity_poly.type
_entity_poly.pdbx_seq_one_letter_code
_entity_poly.pdbx_strand_id
1 'polypeptide(L)' 'TNKDSAIGNLAGTNIVLPAGTKYDEQGSAQPLGSLFEQASQLFLDSVVMGLMTEMNVTEQTMQQNHANLE' A
#
# COMPACT_ATOMS: atom_id res chain seq x y z
N THR A 1 10.12 -2.64 -6.54
CA THR A 1 9.50 -1.52 -7.28
C THR A 1 10.57 -0.70 -8.00
N ASN A 2 10.31 -0.15 -9.18
CA ASN A 2 11.30 0.61 -9.96
C ASN A 2 10.87 2.07 -10.15
N LYS A 3 11.63 2.99 -9.53
CA LYS A 3 11.40 4.44 -9.60
C LYS A 3 11.59 5.02 -11.01
N ASP A 4 12.44 4.41 -11.83
CA ASP A 4 12.81 4.88 -13.17
C ASP A 4 11.87 4.30 -14.26
N SER A 5 10.79 3.62 -13.83
CA SER A 5 9.73 3.14 -14.73
C SER A 5 8.97 4.31 -15.38
N ALA A 6 8.28 4.04 -16.49
CA ALA A 6 7.48 5.06 -17.18
C ALA A 6 6.47 5.75 -16.25
N ILE A 7 5.82 4.99 -15.35
CA ILE A 7 4.89 5.55 -14.35
C ILE A 7 5.64 6.32 -13.27
N GLY A 8 6.77 5.80 -12.78
CA GLY A 8 7.58 6.48 -11.75
C GLY A 8 8.14 7.83 -12.20
N ASN A 9 8.46 7.98 -13.49
CA ASN A 9 8.92 9.24 -14.05
C ASN A 9 7.80 10.28 -14.24
N LEU A 10 6.54 9.86 -14.29
CA LEU A 10 5.37 10.75 -14.37
C LEU A 10 4.85 11.17 -12.98
N ALA A 11 5.21 10.44 -11.93
CA ALA A 11 4.70 10.66 -10.59
C ALA A 11 5.40 11.84 -9.90
N GLY A 12 4.63 12.68 -9.20
CA GLY A 12 5.19 13.77 -8.38
C GLY A 12 5.87 13.29 -7.10
N THR A 13 5.49 12.12 -6.61
CA THR A 13 6.08 11.45 -5.45
C THR A 13 6.17 9.95 -5.72
N ASN A 14 7.30 9.35 -5.38
CA ASN A 14 7.53 7.92 -5.52
C ASN A 14 7.79 7.28 -4.15
N ILE A 15 7.05 6.21 -3.85
CA ILE A 15 7.28 5.36 -2.67
C ILE A 15 7.78 4.01 -3.16
N VAL A 16 9.05 3.72 -2.88
CA VAL A 16 9.72 2.50 -3.34
C VAL A 16 9.61 1.45 -2.25
N LEU A 17 8.70 0.49 -2.43
CA LEU A 17 8.58 -0.66 -1.54
C LEU A 17 9.69 -1.69 -1.82
N PRO A 18 10.40 -2.18 -0.78
CA PRO A 18 11.45 -3.18 -0.89
C PRO A 18 10.87 -4.59 -1.07
N ALA A 19 9.99 -4.73 -2.06
CA ALA A 19 9.38 -5.98 -2.46
C ALA A 19 9.79 -6.30 -3.90
N GLY A 20 10.23 -7.55 -4.09
CA GLY A 20 10.46 -8.13 -5.41
C GLY A 20 9.20 -8.05 -6.26
N THR A 21 9.39 -7.90 -7.57
CA THR A 21 8.28 -7.90 -8.53
C THR A 21 8.23 -9.23 -9.26
N LYS A 22 7.16 -9.48 -10.03
CA LYS A 22 7.01 -10.68 -10.85
C LYS A 22 8.24 -11.03 -11.72
N TYR A 23 9.03 -10.03 -12.14
CA TYR A 23 10.18 -10.19 -13.03
C TYR A 23 11.53 -10.02 -12.34
N ASP A 24 11.49 -9.79 -11.02
CA ASP A 24 12.66 -9.58 -10.17
C ASP A 24 12.34 -10.19 -8.79
N GLU A 25 12.28 -11.53 -8.75
CA GLU A 25 11.90 -12.34 -7.58
C GLU A 25 13.03 -12.40 -6.52
N GLN A 26 14.08 -11.59 -6.66
CA GLN A 26 15.12 -11.51 -5.64
C GLN A 26 14.52 -10.95 -4.35
N GLY A 27 14.46 -11.78 -3.31
CA GLY A 27 14.05 -11.38 -1.97
C GLY A 27 12.73 -11.96 -1.45
N SER A 28 12.09 -12.91 -2.14
CA SER A 28 10.92 -13.62 -1.59
C SER A 28 10.78 -15.06 -2.11
N ALA A 29 10.37 -15.98 -1.22
CA ALA A 29 9.93 -17.33 -1.59
C ALA A 29 8.43 -17.38 -1.98
N GLN A 30 7.74 -16.25 -1.88
CA GLN A 30 6.32 -16.15 -2.22
C GLN A 30 6.15 -16.06 -3.74
N PRO A 31 5.05 -16.60 -4.31
CA PRO A 31 4.86 -16.63 -5.75
C PRO A 31 4.67 -15.23 -6.34
N LEU A 32 5.28 -14.97 -7.50
CA LEU A 32 5.00 -13.82 -8.36
C LEU A 32 5.09 -12.48 -7.61
N GLY A 33 4.00 -11.70 -7.60
CA GLY A 33 3.92 -10.37 -6.99
C GLY A 33 3.41 -10.38 -5.55
N SER A 34 3.21 -11.54 -4.91
CA SER A 34 2.51 -11.60 -3.61
C SER A 34 3.19 -10.79 -2.52
N LEU A 35 4.52 -10.73 -2.47
CA LEU A 35 5.22 -9.90 -1.50
C LEU A 35 4.94 -8.40 -1.72
N PHE A 36 4.89 -7.97 -2.98
CA PHE A 36 4.57 -6.59 -3.32
C PHE A 36 3.13 -6.23 -2.94
N GLU A 37 2.18 -7.13 -3.17
CA GLU A 37 0.77 -6.93 -2.79
C GLU A 37 0.61 -6.81 -1.27
N GLN A 38 1.22 -7.72 -0.50
CA GLN A 38 1.20 -7.69 0.96
C GLN A 38 1.87 -6.43 1.52
N ALA A 39 3.06 -6.08 1.00
CA ALA A 39 3.77 -4.88 1.43
C ALA A 39 2.98 -3.60 1.10
N SER A 40 2.30 -3.56 -0.05
CA SER A 40 1.46 -2.43 -0.44
C SER A 40 0.26 -2.28 0.48
N GLN A 41 -0.40 -3.39 0.84
CA GLN A 41 -1.53 -3.38 1.77
C GLN A 41 -1.11 -2.84 3.14
N LEU A 42 -0.04 -3.39 3.73
CA LEU A 42 0.46 -2.92 5.02
C LEU A 42 0.90 -1.45 4.99
N PHE A 43 1.52 -1.02 3.88
CA PHE A 43 1.89 0.37 3.70
C PHE A 43 0.64 1.27 3.69
N LEU A 44 -0.40 0.92 2.92
CA LEU A 44 -1.64 1.70 2.85
C LEU A 44 -2.39 1.72 4.19
N ASP A 45 -2.45 0.59 4.91
CA ASP A 45 -3.03 0.54 6.26
C ASP A 45 -2.28 1.47 7.22
N SER A 46 -0.94 1.56 7.11
CA SER A 46 -0.14 2.49 7.92
C SER A 46 -0.41 3.96 7.59
N VAL A 47 -0.67 4.27 6.32
CA VAL A 47 -1.08 5.62 5.89
C VAL A 47 -2.45 5.96 6.50
N VAL A 48 -3.39 5.00 6.50
CA VAL A 48 -4.70 5.17 7.14
C VAL A 48 -4.54 5.46 8.63
N MET A 49 -3.67 4.74 9.36
CA MET A 49 -3.40 5.04 10.78
C MET A 49 -2.88 6.47 11.00
N GLY A 50 -2.00 6.95 10.12
CA GLY A 50 -1.53 8.34 10.13
C GLY A 50 -2.66 9.33 9.90
N LEU A 51 -3.52 9.08 8.90
CA LEU A 51 -4.69 9.91 8.59
C LEU A 51 -5.72 9.90 9.73
N MET A 52 -5.96 8.76 10.37
CA MET A 52 -6.83 8.68 11.55
C MET A 52 -6.36 9.59 12.67
N THR A 53 -5.04 9.62 12.91
CA THR A 53 -4.42 10.49 13.90
C THR A 53 -4.56 11.97 13.52
N GLU A 54 -4.18 12.33 12.29
CA GLU A 54 -4.19 13.71 11.79
C GLU A 54 -5.62 14.30 11.70
N MET A 55 -6.60 13.46 11.34
CA MET A 55 -7.99 13.88 11.16
C MET A 55 -8.86 13.65 12.40
N ASN A 56 -8.29 13.13 13.50
CA ASN A 56 -9.00 12.75 14.72
C ASN A 56 -10.20 11.82 14.44
N VAL A 57 -10.00 10.82 13.57
CA VAL A 57 -11.00 9.82 13.19
C VAL A 57 -10.75 8.53 13.97
N THR A 58 -11.82 7.98 14.55
CA THR A 58 -11.79 6.71 15.28
C THR A 58 -12.32 5.55 14.44
N GLU A 59 -12.03 4.32 14.85
CA GLU A 59 -12.64 3.11 14.26
C GLU A 59 -14.17 3.17 14.29
N GLN A 60 -14.76 3.62 15.41
CA GLN A 60 -16.21 3.78 15.52
C GLN A 60 -16.77 4.75 14.45
N THR A 61 -16.08 5.87 14.22
CA THR A 61 -16.44 6.81 13.16
C THR A 61 -16.37 6.16 11.77
N MET A 62 -15.34 5.34 11.51
CA MET A 62 -15.21 4.62 10.24
C MET A 62 -16.33 3.59 10.07
N GLN A 63 -16.66 2.84 11.12
CA GLN A 63 -17.73 1.84 11.11
C GLN A 63 -19.09 2.47 10.81
N GLN A 64 -19.38 3.64 11.39
CA GLN A 64 -20.61 4.39 11.12
C GLN A 64 -20.75 4.84 9.66
N ASN A 65 -19.62 5.04 8.97
CA ASN A 65 -19.58 5.43 7.55
C ASN A 65 -19.50 4.23 6.59
N HIS A 66 -19.38 3.00 7.12
CA HIS A 66 -19.31 1.80 6.30
C HIS A 66 -20.68 1.51 5.69
N ALA A 67 -20.71 1.16 4.40
CA ALA A 67 -21.95 0.73 3.74
C ALA A 67 -22.51 -0.51 4.45
N ASN A 68 -23.81 -0.54 4.70
CA ASN A 68 -24.51 -1.62 5.41
C ASN A 68 -25.31 -2.52 4.44
N LEU A 69 -24.74 -2.83 3.28
CA LEU A 69 -25.39 -3.61 2.21
C LEU A 69 -25.25 -5.13 2.39
N GLU A 70 -24.95 -5.59 3.60
CA GLU A 70 -24.86 -7.01 3.98
C GLU A 70 -26.09 -7.47 4.75
#